data_AF-A0A561CA74-F1
#
_entry.id   AF-A0A561CA74-F1
#
_cell.length_a   1.000
_cell.length_b   1.000
_cell.length_c   1.000
_cell.angle_alpha   90.00
_cell.angle_beta   90.00
_cell.angle_gamma   90.00
#
_symmetry.space_group_name_H-M   'P 1'
#
loop_
_entity.id
_entity.type
_entity.pdbx_description
1 polymer ?
#
loop_
_entity_poly.entity_id
_entity_poly.type
_entity_poly.pdbx_seq_one_letter_code
_entity_poly.pdbx_strand_id
1 'polypeptide(L)' 'MISKIKRFFIFLVTFIVTITILYMIGMKFDISILVFHHRYKDYDTGSLLPYLIAVLFSIFVDKRYVSKRSS' A
#
# COMPACT_ATOMS: atom_id res chain seq x y z
N MET A 1 2.33 20.05 -16.35
CA MET A 1 2.37 20.07 -14.86
C MET A 1 1.14 19.39 -14.28
N ILE A 2 1.30 18.30 -13.52
CA ILE A 2 0.20 17.72 -12.73
C ILE A 2 -0.05 18.65 -11.51
N SER A 3 -1.30 18.95 -11.19
CA SER A 3 -1.64 19.71 -9.97
C SER A 3 -1.32 18.88 -8.71
N LYS A 4 -0.89 19.54 -7.62
CA LYS A 4 -0.61 18.88 -6.33
C LYS A 4 -1.78 18.01 -5.85
N ILE A 5 -3.02 18.43 -6.09
CA ILE A 5 -4.23 17.68 -5.75
C ILE A 5 -4.34 16.36 -6.55
N LYS A 6 -4.09 16.41 -7.88
CA LYS A 6 -4.10 15.20 -8.72
C LYS A 6 -3.01 14.23 -8.29
N ARG A 7 -1.84 14.75 -7.91
CA ARG A 7 -0.72 13.94 -7.42
C ARG A 7 -1.05 13.22 -6.11
N PHE A 8 -1.65 13.94 -5.16
CA PHE A 8 -2.15 13.35 -3.92
C PHE A 8 -3.22 12.28 -4.19
N PHE A 9 -4.13 12.52 -5.12
CA PHE A 9 -5.15 11.54 -5.50
C PHE A 9 -4.54 10.26 -6.10
N ILE A 10 -3.57 10.39 -7.01
CA ILE A 10 -2.85 9.24 -7.58
C ILE A 10 -2.13 8.45 -6.48
N PHE A 11 -1.48 9.15 -5.55
CA PHE A 11 -0.82 8.51 -4.41
C PHE A 11 -1.81 7.73 -3.56
N LEU A 12 -2.94 8.35 -3.19
CA LEU A 12 -3.96 7.75 -2.33
C LEU A 12 -4.63 6.54 -2.99
N VAL A 13 -4.94 6.63 -4.30
CA VAL A 13 -5.49 5.50 -5.06
C VAL A 13 -4.48 4.36 -5.14
N THR A 14 -3.22 4.65 -5.47
CA THR A 14 -2.16 3.63 -5.54
C THR A 14 -1.97 2.94 -4.18
N PHE A 15 -2.01 3.72 -3.11
CA PHE A 15 -1.89 3.23 -1.75
C PHE A 15 -3.04 2.27 -1.38
N ILE A 16 -4.29 2.69 -1.61
CA ILE A 16 -5.47 1.85 -1.33
C ILE A 16 -5.41 0.56 -2.15
N VAL A 17 -5.17 0.66 -3.45
CA VAL A 17 -5.08 -0.52 -4.34
C VAL A 17 -4.00 -1.49 -3.88
N THR A 18 -2.83 -0.98 -3.49
CA THR A 18 -1.72 -1.82 -3.02
C THR A 18 -2.07 -2.52 -1.71
N ILE A 19 -2.67 -1.81 -0.74
CA ILE A 19 -3.14 -2.40 0.51
C ILE A 19 -4.18 -3.48 0.25
N THR A 20 -5.16 -3.21 -0.60
CA THR A 20 -6.20 -4.19 -0.93
C THR A 20 -5.61 -5.46 -1.54
N ILE A 21 -4.68 -5.33 -2.48
CA ILE A 21 -4.00 -6.47 -3.09
C ILE A 21 -3.21 -7.26 -2.04
N LEU A 22 -2.40 -6.59 -1.22
CA LEU A 22 -1.63 -7.26 -0.16
C LEU A 22 -2.54 -7.97 0.85
N TYR A 23 -3.65 -7.35 1.23
CA TYR A 23 -4.64 -7.95 2.12
C TYR A 23 -5.28 -9.20 1.50
N MET A 24 -5.70 -9.14 0.23
CA MET A 24 -6.26 -10.29 -0.48
C MET A 24 -5.24 -11.44 -0.60
N ILE A 25 -3.97 -11.13 -0.84
CA ILE A 25 -2.89 -12.12 -0.86
C ILE A 25 -2.68 -12.71 0.54
N GLY A 26 -2.61 -11.87 1.58
CA GLY A 26 -2.48 -12.30 2.97
C GLY A 26 -3.59 -13.25 3.40
N MET A 27 -4.84 -12.95 3.02
CA MET A 27 -5.99 -13.81 3.29
C MET A 27 -5.97 -15.11 2.46
N LYS A 28 -5.58 -15.05 1.19
CA LYS A 28 -5.59 -16.23 0.30
C LYS A 28 -4.49 -17.24 0.62
N PHE A 29 -3.33 -16.77 1.06
CA PHE A 29 -2.16 -17.61 1.36
C PHE A 29 -1.93 -17.79 2.87
N ASP A 30 -2.86 -17.32 3.71
CA ASP A 30 -2.79 -17.35 5.18
C ASP A 30 -1.46 -16.76 5.72
N ILE A 31 -1.00 -15.68 5.07
CA ILE A 31 0.25 -15.00 5.43
C ILE A 31 -0.08 -13.92 6.46
N SER A 32 0.03 -14.27 7.73
CA SER A 32 -0.24 -13.42 8.90
C SER A 32 0.42 -12.05 8.83
N ILE A 33 1.65 -11.96 8.29
CA ILE A 33 2.42 -10.71 8.23
C ILE A 33 1.89 -9.73 7.18
N LEU A 34 1.06 -10.21 6.25
CA LEU A 34 0.40 -9.39 5.23
C LEU A 34 -1.02 -8.94 5.64
N VAL A 35 -1.55 -9.48 6.74
CA VAL A 35 -2.90 -9.17 7.23
C VAL A 35 -2.79 -8.22 8.42
N PHE A 36 -3.60 -7.16 8.42
CA PHE A 36 -3.63 -6.18 9.50
C PHE A 36 -4.09 -6.75 10.84
N HIS A 37 -4.74 -7.91 10.80
CA HIS A 37 -5.30 -8.58 11.95
C HIS A 37 -5.12 -10.09 11.78
N HIS A 38 -4.25 -10.70 12.57
CA HIS A 38 -4.12 -12.15 12.62
C HIS A 38 -4.39 -12.62 14.04
N ARG A 39 -5.38 -13.51 14.20
CA ARG A 39 -5.65 -14.18 15.47
C ARG A 39 -4.65 -15.30 15.63
N TYR A 40 -3.53 -15.02 16.30
CA TYR A 40 -2.59 -16.05 16.69
C TYR A 40 -2.85 -16.42 18.15
N LYS A 41 -3.51 -17.56 18.39
CA LYS A 41 -3.71 -18.17 19.72
C LYS A 41 -3.93 -17.15 20.85
N ASP A 42 -5.05 -16.44 20.80
CA ASP A 42 -5.51 -15.47 21.81
C ASP A 42 -4.77 -14.11 21.87
N TYR A 43 -3.85 -13.83 20.95
CA TYR A 43 -3.22 -12.52 20.79
C TYR A 43 -3.57 -11.88 19.44
N ASP A 44 -4.23 -10.72 19.49
CA ASP A 44 -4.44 -9.86 18.32
C ASP A 44 -3.10 -9.25 17.91
N THR A 45 -2.42 -9.91 16.98
CA THR A 45 -1.13 -9.44 16.47
C THR A 45 -1.34 -8.95 15.04
N GLY A 46 -1.30 -7.63 14.87
CA GLY A 46 -1.39 -6.97 13.57
C GLY A 46 -0.01 -6.61 13.04
N SER A 47 0.17 -6.69 11.72
CA SER A 47 1.41 -6.27 11.07
C SER A 47 1.21 -4.92 10.38
N LEU A 48 2.12 -3.96 10.64
CA LEU A 48 2.21 -2.69 9.91
C LEU A 48 2.98 -2.82 8.59
N LEU A 49 3.53 -3.99 8.31
CA LEU A 49 4.31 -4.27 7.11
C LEU A 49 3.54 -4.03 5.78
N PRO A 50 2.24 -4.36 5.66
CA PRO A 50 1.46 -4.06 4.45
C PRO A 50 1.34 -2.56 4.21
N TYR A 51 1.18 -1.78 5.28
CA TYR A 51 1.12 -0.32 5.22
C TYR A 51 2.45 0.24 4.71
N LEU A 52 3.56 -0.26 5.26
CA LEU A 52 4.92 0.17 4.90
C LEU A 52 5.24 -0.13 3.44
N ILE A 53 4.86 -1.31 2.94
CA ILE A 53 4.98 -1.67 1.51
C ILE A 53 4.14 -0.74 0.65
N ALA A 54 2.87 -0.49 1.03
CA ALA A 54 1.99 0.37 0.24
C ALA A 54 2.48 1.82 0.17
N VAL A 55 3.04 2.37 1.24
CA VAL A 55 3.66 3.70 1.24
C VAL A 55 4.86 3.73 0.30
N LEU A 56 5.78 2.77 0.40
CA LEU A 56 6.97 2.71 -0.45
C LEU A 56 6.60 2.59 -1.93
N PHE A 57 5.60 1.76 -2.25
CA PHE A 57 5.13 1.59 -3.63
C PHE A 57 4.52 2.88 -4.17
N SER A 58 3.74 3.57 -3.36
CA SER A 58 3.10 4.84 -3.74
C SER A 58 4.13 5.96 -3.99
N ILE A 59 5.20 6.02 -3.17
CA ILE A 59 6.34 6.93 -3.40
C ILE A 59 7.05 6.58 -4.71
N PHE A 60 7.27 5.29 -4.97
CA PHE A 60 7.94 4.85 -6.19
C PHE A 60 7.14 5.17 -7.46
N VAL A 61 5.82 4.99 -7.41
CA VAL A 61 4.91 5.36 -8.51
C VAL A 61 4.93 6.87 -8.75
N ASP A 62 4.85 7.68 -7.69
CA ASP A 62 4.94 9.15 -7.81
C ASP A 62 6.27 9.57 -8.46
N LYS A 63 7.40 9.02 -7.99
CA LYS A 63 8.73 9.35 -8.51
C LYS A 63 8.92 8.89 -9.97
N ARG A 64 8.41 7.71 -10.35
CA ARG A 64 8.64 7.14 -11.68
C ARG A 64 7.66 7.64 -12.75
N TYR A 65 6.40 7.84 -12.41
CA TYR A 65 5.33 8.15 -13.38
C TYR A 65 4.90 9.61 -13.36
N VAL A 66 4.91 10.26 -12.20
CA VAL A 66 4.48 11.66 -12.09
C VAL A 66 5.64 12.62 -12.34
N SER A 67 6.81 12.36 -11.74
CA SER A 67 7.98 13.23 -11.90
C SER A 67 8.55 13.20 -13.32
N LYS A 68 8.52 12.03 -13.99
CA LYS A 68 9.06 11.86 -15.37
C LYS A 68 8.25 12.58 -16.45
N ARG A 69 6.98 12.95 -16.18
CA ARG A 69 6.12 13.74 -17.10
C ARG A 69 6.30 15.26 -16.95
N SER A 70 7.19 15.71 -16.06
CA SER A 70 7.45 17.13 -15.79
C SER A 70 8.82 17.61 -16.29
N SER A 71 9.61 16.73 -16.91
CA SER A 71 10.82 17.09 -17.68
C SER A 71 10.50 17.08 -19.16
#